data_AF-A0A8S0PAJ4-F1
#
_entry.id   AF-A0A8S0PAJ4-F1
#
_cell.length_a   1.000
_cell.length_b   1.000
_cell.length_c   1.000
_cell.angle_alpha   90.00
_cell.angle_beta   90.00
_cell.angle_gamma   90.00
#
_symmetry.space_group_name_H-M   'P 1'
#
loop_
_entity.id
_entity.type
_entity.pdbx_description
1 polymer ?
#
loop_
_entity_poly.entity_id
_entity_poly.type
_entity_poly.pdbx_seq_one_letter_code
_entity_poly.pdbx_strand_id
1 'polypeptide(L)'
;MSVFNTKKQSQAQARDLKHRVLTCLHKLSDRDTHSAAASELESIARSLSTDTLPPFLSSISATDSSDKSPVRRQCLRLISVLSEHHGNSLSPYLSKLLTAIVRRLRDPDSSVRSACVSASLSLSSHVTAPSFASITKPFLESLFREQDSNTQTGAALCLVSLIEGSQNPDSGSLKRLLPRFEKLAKCESFKAKAALLTLMGSVVELNGVLSSSGKNLIKNLVMCFVEFV
;
A
#
# COMPACT_ATOMS: atom_id res chain seq x y z
N MET A 1 12.74 42.67 5.40
CA MET A 1 11.35 42.56 5.92
C MET A 1 10.46 41.61 5.11
N SER A 2 10.75 41.31 3.84
CA SER A 2 9.95 40.42 2.98
C SER A 2 9.93 38.94 3.40
N VAL A 3 11.09 38.37 3.79
CA VAL A 3 11.23 36.94 4.15
C VAL A 3 10.47 36.54 5.43
N PHE A 4 10.32 37.48 6.37
CA PHE A 4 9.55 37.25 7.60
C PHE A 4 8.04 37.21 7.34
N ASN A 5 7.55 37.97 6.36
CA ASN A 5 6.13 38.01 6.01
C ASN A 5 5.70 36.72 5.29
N THR A 6 6.54 36.20 4.38
CA THR A 6 6.30 34.91 3.70
C THR A 6 6.29 33.72 4.65
N LYS A 7 7.19 33.66 5.64
CA LYS A 7 7.19 32.58 6.65
C LYS A 7 5.92 32.58 7.51
N LYS A 8 5.44 33.75 7.92
CA LYS A 8 4.22 33.89 8.74
C LYS A 8 2.96 33.51 7.94
N GLN A 9 2.94 33.85 6.65
CA GLN A 9 1.85 33.52 5.72
C GLN A 9 1.80 32.01 5.38
N SER A 10 2.95 31.37 5.16
CA SER A 10 3.06 29.91 4.96
C SER A 10 2.61 29.12 6.20
N GLN A 11 2.93 29.60 7.41
CA GLN A 11 2.46 28.98 8.65
C GLN A 11 0.94 29.10 8.85
N ALA A 12 0.34 30.23 8.47
CA ALA A 12 -1.11 30.41 8.54
C ALA A 12 -1.84 29.47 7.56
N GLN A 13 -1.33 29.34 6.33
CA GLN A 13 -1.86 28.41 5.32
C GLN A 13 -1.77 26.96 5.77
N ALA A 14 -0.66 26.54 6.38
CA ALA A 14 -0.52 25.19 6.91
C ALA A 14 -1.51 24.89 8.06
N ARG A 15 -1.79 25.88 8.91
CA ARG A 15 -2.79 25.75 10.00
C ARG A 15 -4.22 25.65 9.45
N ASP A 16 -4.57 26.50 8.48
CA ASP A 16 -5.87 26.46 7.81
C ASP A 16 -6.10 25.11 7.12
N LEU A 17 -5.11 24.65 6.33
CA LEU A 17 -5.15 23.34 5.70
C LEU A 17 -5.36 22.22 6.72
N LYS A 18 -4.60 22.23 7.82
CA LYS A 18 -4.73 21.22 8.88
C LYS A 18 -6.14 21.22 9.46
N HIS A 19 -6.70 22.40 9.75
CA HIS A 19 -8.06 22.52 10.28
C HIS A 19 -9.11 21.95 9.30
N ARG A 20 -9.00 22.28 8.01
CA ARG A 20 -9.90 21.78 6.96
C ARG A 20 -9.82 20.26 6.81
N VAL A 21 -8.61 19.71 6.78
CA VAL A 21 -8.39 18.26 6.70
C VAL A 21 -8.99 17.54 7.91
N LEU A 22 -8.74 18.02 9.13
CA LEU A 22 -9.31 17.43 10.34
C LEU A 22 -10.84 17.50 10.35
N THR A 23 -11.42 18.61 9.89
CA THR A 23 -12.87 18.76 9.77
C THR A 23 -13.45 17.70 8.81
N CYS A 24 -12.81 17.47 7.67
CA CYS A 24 -13.24 16.44 6.74
C CYS A 24 -13.07 15.04 7.32
N LEU A 25 -11.95 14.76 8.00
CA LEU A 25 -11.71 13.46 8.64
C LEU A 25 -12.79 13.13 9.68
N HIS A 26 -13.24 14.11 10.48
CA HIS A 26 -14.36 13.91 11.39
C HIS A 26 -15.67 13.61 10.65
N LYS A 27 -15.96 14.34 9.57
CA LYS A 27 -17.16 14.13 8.72
C LYS A 27 -17.17 12.77 8.02
N LEU A 28 -16.02 12.15 7.75
CA LEU A 28 -15.98 10.80 7.18
C LEU A 28 -16.65 9.72 8.04
N SER A 29 -16.82 9.98 9.35
CA SER A 29 -17.45 9.06 10.30
C SER A 29 -18.97 9.04 10.24
N ASP A 30 -19.57 10.00 9.55
CA ASP A 30 -21.00 10.17 9.42
C ASP A 30 -21.45 9.88 7.99
N ARG A 31 -22.55 9.12 7.83
CA ARG A 31 -22.97 8.59 6.53
C ARG A 31 -23.37 9.70 5.55
N ASP A 32 -24.07 10.72 6.04
CA ASP A 32 -24.63 11.77 5.21
C ASP A 32 -23.55 12.76 4.75
N THR A 33 -22.52 12.95 5.58
CA THR A 33 -21.38 13.83 5.26
C THR A 33 -20.18 13.12 4.63
N HIS A 34 -20.17 11.78 4.62
CA HIS A 34 -19.04 10.98 4.12
C HIS A 34 -18.62 11.33 2.69
N SER A 35 -19.56 11.33 1.75
CA SER A 35 -19.26 11.53 0.32
C SER A 35 -18.69 12.93 0.05
N ALA A 36 -19.28 13.96 0.64
CA ALA A 36 -18.80 15.33 0.53
C ALA A 36 -17.39 15.48 1.12
N ALA A 37 -17.16 14.93 2.32
CA ALA A 37 -15.86 14.99 2.99
C ALA A 37 -14.77 14.21 2.23
N ALA A 38 -15.11 13.05 1.67
CA ALA A 38 -14.20 12.26 0.83
C ALA A 38 -13.80 13.05 -0.42
N SER A 39 -14.77 13.64 -1.13
CA SER A 39 -14.52 14.46 -2.32
C SER A 39 -13.67 15.69 -2.01
N GLU A 40 -13.92 16.37 -0.89
CA GLU A 40 -13.11 17.52 -0.48
C GLU A 40 -11.66 17.10 -0.15
N LEU A 41 -11.46 15.99 0.59
CA LEU A 41 -10.13 15.48 0.90
C LEU A 41 -9.35 15.09 -0.35
N GLU A 42 -10.00 14.45 -1.33
CA GLU A 42 -9.38 14.14 -2.61
C GLU A 42 -9.01 15.41 -3.38
N SER A 43 -9.90 16.40 -3.43
CA SER A 43 -9.61 17.69 -4.07
C SER A 43 -8.41 18.38 -3.41
N ILE A 44 -8.36 18.38 -2.07
CA ILE A 44 -7.22 18.92 -1.32
C ILE A 44 -5.95 18.16 -1.71
N ALA A 45 -5.97 16.83 -1.67
CA ALA A 45 -4.83 15.97 -1.98
C ALA A 45 -4.25 16.25 -3.38
N ARG A 46 -5.10 16.51 -4.38
CA ARG A 46 -4.66 16.86 -5.75
C ARG A 46 -4.00 18.23 -5.85
N SER A 47 -4.38 19.17 -4.99
CA SER A 47 -3.91 20.57 -5.02
C SER A 47 -2.72 20.87 -4.10
N LEU A 48 -2.15 19.87 -3.43
CA LEU A 48 -1.06 20.08 -2.49
C LEU A 48 0.20 20.60 -3.20
N SER A 49 0.87 21.54 -2.55
CA SER A 49 2.25 21.90 -2.85
C SER A 49 3.23 21.06 -2.02
N THR A 50 4.51 21.07 -2.39
CA THR A 50 5.59 20.41 -1.63
C THR A 50 5.63 20.81 -0.14
N ASP A 51 5.30 22.06 0.18
CA ASP A 51 5.30 22.56 1.57
C ASP A 51 4.07 22.10 2.38
N THR A 52 2.95 21.84 1.70
CA THR A 52 1.67 21.46 2.32
C THR A 52 1.44 19.95 2.36
N LEU A 53 2.26 19.20 1.65
CA LEU A 53 2.23 17.74 1.61
C LEU A 53 2.58 17.10 2.99
N PRO A 54 3.65 17.50 3.71
CA PRO A 54 3.95 16.94 5.04
C PRO A 54 2.84 17.06 6.09
N PRO A 55 2.18 18.23 6.29
CA PRO A 55 1.10 18.34 7.26
C PRO A 55 -0.14 17.52 6.84
N PHE A 56 -0.43 17.42 5.55
CA PHE A 56 -1.51 16.56 5.04
C PHE A 56 -1.23 15.09 5.34
N LEU A 57 -0.04 14.59 4.98
CA LEU A 57 0.39 13.22 5.26
C LEU A 57 0.34 12.89 6.75
N SER A 58 0.72 13.85 7.60
CA SER A 58 0.68 13.67 9.05
C SER A 58 -0.75 13.52 9.57
N SER A 59 -1.70 14.24 8.98
CA SER A 59 -3.11 14.16 9.37
C SER A 59 -3.74 12.82 8.97
N ILE A 60 -3.53 12.35 7.74
CA ILE A 60 -4.09 11.05 7.30
C ILE A 60 -3.41 9.84 7.96
N SER A 61 -2.14 9.99 8.36
CA SER A 61 -1.39 8.93 9.07
C SER A 61 -1.70 8.88 10.56
N ALA A 62 -2.34 9.91 11.13
CA ALA A 62 -2.68 9.96 12.55
C ALA A 62 -3.88 9.07 12.92
N THR A 63 -4.61 8.57 11.92
CA THR A 63 -5.72 7.64 12.16
C THR A 63 -5.24 6.36 12.83
N ASP A 64 -5.96 5.85 13.82
CA ASP A 64 -5.63 4.65 14.56
C ASP A 64 -6.68 3.54 14.35
N SER A 65 -6.64 2.48 15.15
CA SER A 65 -7.59 1.34 15.03
C SER A 65 -8.97 1.63 15.64
N SER A 66 -9.10 2.65 16.47
CA SER A 66 -10.36 3.06 17.11
C SER A 66 -11.24 3.94 16.21
N ASP A 67 -10.65 4.63 15.22
CA ASP A 67 -11.39 5.36 14.20
C ASP A 67 -12.36 4.45 13.44
N LYS A 68 -13.51 4.95 12.98
CA LYS A 68 -14.47 4.14 12.20
C LYS A 68 -13.86 3.68 10.87
N SER A 69 -14.23 2.47 10.41
CA SER A 69 -13.71 1.88 9.16
C SER A 69 -13.77 2.80 7.92
N PRO A 70 -14.83 3.60 7.70
CA PRO A 70 -14.87 4.52 6.55
C PRO A 70 -13.75 5.57 6.56
N VAL A 71 -13.32 6.03 7.74
CA VAL A 71 -12.20 6.96 7.91
C VAL A 71 -10.90 6.27 7.52
N ARG A 72 -10.63 5.10 8.11
CA ARG A 72 -9.40 4.31 7.87
C ARG A 72 -9.26 3.93 6.39
N ARG A 73 -10.36 3.51 5.76
CA ARG A 73 -10.43 3.20 4.33
C ARG A 73 -10.13 4.43 3.47
N GLN A 74 -10.74 5.57 3.78
CA GLN A 74 -10.51 6.79 2.99
C GLN A 74 -9.08 7.30 3.13
N CYS A 75 -8.45 7.18 4.31
CA CYS A 75 -7.04 7.53 4.47
C CYS A 75 -6.12 6.69 3.57
N LEU A 76 -6.40 5.40 3.38
CA LEU A 76 -5.67 4.56 2.41
C LEU A 76 -5.96 4.97 0.97
N ARG A 77 -7.21 5.28 0.63
CA ARG A 77 -7.59 5.82 -0.69
C ARG A 77 -6.84 7.10 -1.03
N LEU A 78 -6.64 7.98 -0.06
CA LEU A 78 -5.85 9.20 -0.25
C LEU A 78 -4.39 8.91 -0.58
N ILE A 79 -3.81 7.77 -0.16
CA ILE A 79 -2.46 7.37 -0.60
C ILE A 79 -2.45 7.07 -2.10
N SER A 80 -3.48 6.41 -2.64
CA SER A 80 -3.61 6.21 -4.09
C SER A 80 -3.67 7.53 -4.85
N VAL A 81 -4.56 8.44 -4.42
CA VAL A 81 -4.70 9.78 -5.02
C VAL A 81 -3.40 10.56 -4.96
N LEU A 82 -2.71 10.53 -3.82
CA LEU A 82 -1.42 11.21 -3.69
C LEU A 82 -0.39 10.61 -4.65
N SER A 83 -0.35 9.30 -4.79
CA SER A 83 0.60 8.60 -5.67
C SER A 83 0.37 8.99 -7.13
N GLU A 84 -0.88 8.93 -7.58
CA GLU A 84 -1.30 9.28 -8.94
C GLU A 84 -0.95 10.74 -9.31
N HIS A 85 -1.11 11.67 -8.37
CA HIS A 85 -0.96 13.10 -8.64
C HIS A 85 0.44 13.67 -8.37
N HIS A 86 1.16 13.12 -7.39
CA HIS A 86 2.47 13.65 -6.97
C HIS A 86 3.65 12.76 -7.36
N GLY A 87 3.40 11.49 -7.69
CA GLY A 87 4.41 10.53 -8.13
C GLY A 87 5.69 10.57 -7.30
N ASN A 88 6.82 10.79 -7.97
CA ASN A 88 8.15 10.77 -7.35
C ASN A 88 8.38 11.86 -6.28
N SER A 89 7.55 12.90 -6.21
CA SER A 89 7.58 13.87 -5.10
C SER A 89 7.25 13.22 -3.75
N LEU A 90 6.64 12.03 -3.74
CA LEU A 90 6.39 11.25 -2.54
C LEU A 90 7.58 10.44 -2.03
N SER A 91 8.67 10.31 -2.80
CA SER A 91 9.83 9.48 -2.45
C SER A 91 10.38 9.74 -1.03
N PRO A 92 10.51 11.01 -0.57
CA PRO A 92 10.97 11.30 0.80
C PRO A 92 10.03 10.80 1.90
N TYR A 93 8.76 10.56 1.57
CA TYR A 93 7.71 10.16 2.50
C TYR A 93 7.31 8.69 2.36
N LEU A 94 7.94 7.95 1.44
CA LEU A 94 7.59 6.57 1.10
C LEU A 94 7.55 5.68 2.35
N SER A 95 8.54 5.76 3.23
CA SER A 95 8.58 4.96 4.47
C SER A 95 7.33 5.16 5.34
N LYS A 96 6.86 6.41 5.47
CA LYS A 96 5.65 6.75 6.23
C LYS A 96 4.39 6.19 5.57
N LEU A 97 4.29 6.30 4.25
CA LEU A 97 3.17 5.77 3.47
C LEU A 97 3.10 4.24 3.56
N LEU A 98 4.23 3.55 3.38
CA LEU A 98 4.31 2.09 3.49
C LEU A 98 3.96 1.61 4.90
N THR A 99 4.46 2.29 5.93
CA THR A 99 4.09 2.01 7.33
C THR A 99 2.58 2.17 7.54
N ALA A 100 1.98 3.20 6.94
CA ALA A 100 0.55 3.44 7.04
C ALA A 100 -0.31 2.36 6.34
N ILE A 101 0.21 1.73 5.28
CA ILE A 101 -0.44 0.60 4.62
C ILE A 101 -0.23 -0.68 5.45
N VAL A 102 1.01 -1.01 5.83
CA VAL A 102 1.35 -2.25 6.55
C VAL A 102 0.59 -2.36 7.88
N ARG A 103 0.45 -1.26 8.63
CA ARG A 103 -0.31 -1.25 9.90
C ARG A 103 -1.80 -1.57 9.74
N ARG A 104 -2.34 -1.57 8.51
CA ARG A 104 -3.75 -1.84 8.19
C ARG A 104 -3.97 -3.19 7.51
N LEU A 105 -2.93 -4.00 7.29
CA LEU A 105 -3.09 -5.35 6.75
C LEU A 105 -3.88 -6.27 7.70
N ARG A 106 -3.78 -6.02 9.01
CA ARG A 106 -4.53 -6.74 10.06
C ARG A 106 -5.92 -6.16 10.36
N ASP A 107 -6.36 -5.14 9.61
CA ASP A 107 -7.59 -4.42 9.91
C ASP A 107 -8.79 -5.38 9.88
N PRO A 108 -9.72 -5.33 10.86
CA PRO A 108 -10.87 -6.24 10.89
C PRO A 108 -11.79 -6.06 9.67
N ASP A 109 -11.87 -4.85 9.12
CA ASP A 109 -12.72 -4.54 7.97
C ASP A 109 -12.02 -4.92 6.66
N SER A 110 -12.62 -5.84 5.91
CA SER A 110 -12.06 -6.29 4.63
C SER A 110 -11.95 -5.17 3.60
N SER A 111 -12.84 -4.18 3.63
CA SER A 111 -12.77 -3.04 2.71
C SER A 111 -11.56 -2.13 2.98
N VAL A 112 -11.09 -2.06 4.23
CA VAL A 112 -9.84 -1.38 4.59
C VAL A 112 -8.65 -2.19 4.06
N ARG A 113 -8.65 -3.52 4.22
CA ARG A 113 -7.59 -4.40 3.68
C ARG A 113 -7.52 -4.33 2.15
N SER A 114 -8.66 -4.28 1.44
CA SER A 114 -8.69 -4.07 -0.01
C SER A 114 -8.11 -2.71 -0.41
N ALA A 115 -8.37 -1.65 0.38
CA ALA A 115 -7.77 -0.34 0.13
C ALA A 115 -6.24 -0.33 0.31
N CYS A 116 -5.67 -1.19 1.16
CA CYS A 116 -4.21 -1.40 1.23
C CYS A 116 -3.65 -1.89 -0.11
N VAL A 117 -4.34 -2.84 -0.74
CA VAL A 117 -3.93 -3.43 -2.04
C VAL A 117 -3.97 -2.36 -3.14
N SER A 118 -5.05 -1.57 -3.21
CA SER A 118 -5.15 -0.45 -4.17
C SER A 118 -4.09 0.63 -3.92
N ALA A 119 -3.79 0.97 -2.67
CA ALA A 119 -2.74 1.94 -2.33
C ALA A 119 -1.34 1.43 -2.72
N SER A 120 -1.07 0.14 -2.50
CA SER A 120 0.16 -0.50 -2.96
C SER A 120 0.30 -0.45 -4.48
N LEU A 121 -0.76 -0.79 -5.24
CA LEU A 121 -0.75 -0.70 -6.70
C LEU A 121 -0.37 0.72 -7.17
N SER A 122 -1.12 1.73 -6.72
CA SER A 122 -0.87 3.13 -7.11
C SER A 122 0.53 3.61 -6.72
N LEU A 123 1.05 3.21 -5.55
CA LEU A 123 2.42 3.55 -5.16
C LEU A 123 3.44 2.98 -6.14
N SER A 124 3.32 1.69 -6.49
CA SER A 124 4.26 1.04 -7.42
C SER A 124 4.19 1.63 -8.83
N SER A 125 2.98 2.00 -9.28
CA SER A 125 2.76 2.56 -10.61
C SER A 125 3.28 3.99 -10.78
N HIS A 126 3.25 4.80 -9.72
CA HIS A 126 3.52 6.24 -9.84
C HIS A 126 4.76 6.73 -9.08
N VAL A 127 5.23 6.00 -8.06
CA VAL A 127 6.41 6.35 -7.27
C VAL A 127 7.58 5.45 -7.68
N THR A 128 8.16 5.74 -8.84
CA THR A 128 9.13 4.87 -9.55
C THR A 128 10.60 5.17 -9.24
N ALA A 129 10.91 6.29 -8.61
CA ALA A 129 12.29 6.67 -8.27
C ALA A 129 12.94 5.78 -7.20
N PRO A 130 12.23 5.36 -6.13
CA PRO A 130 12.76 4.40 -5.16
C PRO A 130 12.92 3.00 -5.78
N SER A 131 13.88 2.22 -5.28
CA SER A 131 14.06 0.86 -5.77
C SER A 131 12.84 -0.02 -5.44
N PHE A 132 12.50 -0.94 -6.33
CA PHE A 132 11.41 -1.90 -6.12
C PHE A 132 11.56 -2.69 -4.82
N ALA A 133 12.80 -3.02 -4.44
CA ALA A 133 13.12 -3.67 -3.17
C ALA A 133 12.71 -2.83 -1.94
N SER A 134 12.85 -1.50 -2.01
CA SER A 134 12.48 -0.60 -0.90
C SER A 134 10.97 -0.59 -0.64
N ILE A 135 10.18 -0.72 -1.70
CA ILE A 135 8.71 -0.73 -1.63
C ILE A 135 8.20 -2.09 -1.15
N THR A 136 8.80 -3.19 -1.62
CA THR A 136 8.35 -4.56 -1.32
C THR A 136 8.83 -5.08 0.04
N LYS A 137 9.98 -4.61 0.55
CA LYS A 137 10.60 -5.12 1.78
C LYS A 137 9.65 -5.16 2.99
N PRO A 138 8.89 -4.11 3.34
CA PRO A 138 8.00 -4.15 4.50
C PRO A 138 6.90 -5.21 4.41
N PHE A 139 6.41 -5.49 3.19
CA PHE A 139 5.40 -6.52 2.96
C PHE A 139 6.01 -7.93 2.99
N LEU A 140 7.22 -8.12 2.46
CA LEU A 140 7.94 -9.39 2.60
C LEU A 140 8.23 -9.70 4.08
N GLU A 141 8.65 -8.71 4.86
CA GLU A 141 8.85 -8.86 6.30
C GLU A 141 7.54 -9.25 7.01
N SER A 142 6.43 -8.59 6.68
CA SER A 142 5.11 -8.93 7.22
C SER A 142 4.69 -10.35 6.84
N LEU A 143 4.86 -10.75 5.57
CA LEU A 143 4.50 -12.08 5.07
C LEU A 143 5.26 -13.21 5.78
N PHE A 144 6.57 -13.03 6.02
CA PHE A 144 7.41 -14.05 6.62
C PHE A 144 7.36 -14.10 8.15
N ARG A 145 7.00 -13.01 8.83
CA ARG A 145 7.11 -12.90 10.29
C ARG A 145 5.77 -12.99 11.01
N GLU A 146 4.69 -12.49 10.39
CA GLU A 146 3.39 -12.38 11.04
C GLU A 146 2.64 -13.72 11.03
N GLN A 147 1.90 -14.00 12.11
CA GLN A 147 1.09 -15.22 12.30
C GLN A 147 -0.42 -14.98 12.12
N ASP A 148 -0.80 -13.72 11.99
CA ASP A 148 -2.17 -13.30 11.74
C ASP A 148 -2.56 -13.54 10.27
N SER A 149 -3.71 -14.19 10.06
CA SER A 149 -4.16 -14.58 8.72
C SER A 149 -4.46 -13.36 7.84
N ASN A 150 -5.03 -12.30 8.41
CA ASN A 150 -5.35 -11.09 7.66
C ASN A 150 -4.08 -10.39 7.19
N THR A 151 -3.09 -10.30 8.08
CA THR A 151 -1.77 -9.72 7.79
C THR A 151 -1.04 -10.50 6.71
N GLN A 152 -1.00 -11.83 6.81
CA GLN A 152 -0.37 -12.69 5.79
C GLN A 152 -1.06 -12.54 4.42
N THR A 153 -2.40 -12.58 4.39
CA THR A 153 -3.18 -12.40 3.15
C THR A 153 -2.96 -11.01 2.56
N GLY A 154 -3.07 -9.97 3.38
CA GLY A 154 -2.87 -8.59 2.94
C GLY A 154 -1.44 -8.35 2.42
N ALA A 155 -0.43 -8.89 3.10
CA ALA A 155 0.96 -8.78 2.66
C ALA A 155 1.19 -9.44 1.29
N ALA A 156 0.66 -10.66 1.10
CA ALA A 156 0.77 -11.37 -0.18
C ALA A 156 0.05 -10.63 -1.31
N LEU A 157 -1.18 -10.17 -1.10
CA LEU A 157 -1.95 -9.44 -2.11
C LEU A 157 -1.36 -8.06 -2.42
N CYS A 158 -0.85 -7.34 -1.42
CA CYS A 158 -0.11 -6.10 -1.66
C CYS A 158 1.15 -6.37 -2.50
N LEU A 159 1.88 -7.46 -2.26
CA LEU A 159 3.04 -7.83 -3.08
C LEU A 159 2.64 -8.15 -4.53
N VAL A 160 1.52 -8.83 -4.76
CA VAL A 160 0.96 -9.02 -6.11
C VAL A 160 0.74 -7.68 -6.79
N SER A 161 0.01 -6.76 -6.15
CA SER A 161 -0.27 -5.44 -6.73
C SER A 161 0.96 -4.56 -6.88
N LEU A 162 1.98 -4.70 -6.03
CA LEU A 162 3.26 -4.04 -6.23
C LEU A 162 3.96 -4.54 -7.49
N ILE A 163 3.94 -5.86 -7.73
CA ILE A 163 4.50 -6.47 -8.94
C ILE A 163 3.74 -5.97 -10.18
N GLU A 164 2.41 -6.03 -10.16
CA GLU A 164 1.54 -5.58 -11.26
C GLU A 164 1.73 -4.10 -11.60
N GLY A 165 1.87 -3.25 -10.57
CA GLY A 165 2.04 -1.81 -10.78
C GLY A 165 3.44 -1.41 -11.23
N SER A 166 4.44 -2.28 -11.08
CA SER A 166 5.83 -1.93 -11.36
C SER A 166 6.14 -1.99 -12.86
N GLN A 167 6.75 -0.95 -13.40
CA GLN A 167 7.22 -0.93 -14.79
C GLN A 167 8.41 -1.88 -15.02
N ASN A 168 9.27 -2.04 -14.01
CA ASN A 168 10.48 -2.87 -14.07
C ASN A 168 10.64 -3.65 -12.76
N PRO A 169 9.80 -4.67 -12.51
CA PRO A 169 9.95 -5.50 -11.32
C PRO A 169 11.31 -6.23 -11.37
N ASP A 170 12.00 -6.31 -10.23
CA ASP A 170 13.27 -7.05 -10.10
C ASP A 170 13.00 -8.56 -10.14
N SER A 171 12.79 -9.07 -11.36
CA SER A 171 12.44 -10.46 -11.63
C SER A 171 13.48 -11.44 -11.11
N GLY A 172 14.76 -11.07 -11.12
CA GLY A 172 15.85 -11.89 -10.58
C GLY A 172 15.74 -12.06 -9.06
N SER A 173 15.51 -10.99 -8.31
CA SER A 173 15.31 -11.07 -6.86
C SER A 173 14.01 -11.76 -6.50
N LEU A 174 12.91 -11.50 -7.22
CA LEU A 174 11.63 -12.16 -6.99
C LEU A 174 11.72 -13.68 -7.23
N LYS A 175 12.40 -14.12 -8.29
CA LYS A 175 12.64 -15.55 -8.53
C LYS A 175 13.38 -16.24 -7.40
N ARG A 176 14.39 -15.56 -6.83
CA ARG A 176 15.16 -16.11 -5.69
C ARG A 176 14.31 -16.28 -4.43
N LEU A 177 13.14 -15.64 -4.34
CA LEU A 177 12.19 -15.82 -3.24
C LEU A 177 11.26 -17.02 -3.43
N LEU A 178 11.09 -17.55 -4.66
CA LEU A 178 10.18 -18.67 -4.93
C LEU A 178 10.42 -19.90 -4.04
N PRO A 179 11.66 -20.38 -3.82
CA PRO A 179 11.87 -21.53 -2.92
C PRO A 179 11.45 -21.23 -1.46
N ARG A 180 11.53 -19.95 -1.04
CA ARG A 180 11.07 -19.53 0.29
C ARG A 180 9.55 -19.49 0.36
N PHE A 181 8.87 -19.08 -0.71
CA PHE A 181 7.42 -19.13 -0.82
C PHE A 181 6.90 -20.58 -0.84
N GLU A 182 7.54 -21.48 -1.60
CA GLU A 182 7.23 -22.91 -1.59
C GLU A 182 7.34 -23.50 -0.18
N LYS A 183 8.42 -23.19 0.54
CA LYS A 183 8.59 -23.62 1.94
C LYS A 183 7.51 -23.05 2.85
N LEU A 184 7.13 -21.78 2.65
CA LEU A 184 6.10 -21.11 3.44
C LEU A 184 4.72 -21.71 3.19
N ALA A 185 4.39 -22.08 1.95
CA ALA A 185 3.13 -22.71 1.58
C ALA A 185 2.94 -24.07 2.29
N LYS A 186 4.02 -24.84 2.44
CA LYS A 186 4.03 -26.14 3.14
C LYS A 186 4.00 -26.02 4.67
N CYS A 187 4.17 -24.81 5.21
CA CYS A 187 4.16 -24.60 6.65
C CYS A 187 2.73 -24.60 7.19
N GLU A 188 2.43 -25.44 8.18
CA GLU A 188 1.09 -25.52 8.79
C GLU A 188 0.69 -24.23 9.52
N SER A 189 1.67 -23.52 10.10
CA SER A 189 1.42 -22.24 10.79
C SER A 189 1.07 -21.09 9.83
N PHE A 190 1.36 -21.24 8.53
CA PHE A 190 1.04 -20.25 7.53
C PHE A 190 -0.39 -20.43 7.02
N LYS A 191 -1.22 -19.42 7.21
CA LYS A 191 -2.68 -19.49 7.00
C LYS A 191 -3.11 -18.98 5.63
N ALA A 192 -2.37 -18.02 5.05
CA ALA A 192 -2.74 -17.36 3.80
C ALA A 192 -2.28 -18.10 2.53
N LYS A 193 -2.47 -19.43 2.49
CA LYS A 193 -1.97 -20.31 1.41
C LYS A 193 -2.46 -19.87 0.01
N ALA A 194 -3.74 -19.56 -0.13
CA ALA A 194 -4.30 -19.10 -1.40
C ALA A 194 -3.65 -17.79 -1.90
N ALA A 195 -3.50 -16.80 -1.03
CA ALA A 195 -2.89 -15.52 -1.40
C ALA A 195 -1.40 -15.67 -1.75
N LEU A 196 -0.69 -16.57 -1.06
CA LEU A 196 0.69 -16.90 -1.39
C LEU A 196 0.84 -17.56 -2.76
N LEU A 197 -0.09 -18.43 -3.15
CA LEU A 197 -0.11 -19.01 -4.50
C LEU A 197 -0.34 -17.95 -5.57
N THR A 198 -1.25 -17.00 -5.34
CA THR A 198 -1.44 -15.85 -6.24
C THR A 198 -0.14 -15.05 -6.41
N LEU A 199 0.58 -14.80 -5.31
CA LEU A 199 1.89 -14.15 -5.34
C LEU A 199 2.94 -14.95 -6.11
N MET A 200 3.00 -16.27 -5.91
CA MET A 200 3.90 -17.12 -6.67
C MET A 200 3.57 -17.09 -8.16
N GLY A 201 2.27 -17.11 -8.50
CA GLY A 201 1.77 -16.98 -9.87
C GLY A 201 2.24 -15.68 -10.52
N SER A 202 2.05 -14.53 -9.86
CA SER A 202 2.47 -13.24 -10.42
C SER A 202 3.98 -13.15 -10.65
N VAL A 203 4.79 -13.77 -9.79
CA VAL A 203 6.26 -13.85 -9.98
C VAL A 203 6.63 -14.74 -11.18
N VAL A 204 5.90 -15.83 -11.42
CA VAL A 204 6.12 -16.71 -12.58
C VAL A 204 5.82 -15.97 -13.89
N GLU A 205 4.71 -15.22 -13.93
CA GLU A 205 4.22 -14.48 -15.10
C GLU A 205 5.16 -13.38 -15.59
N LEU A 206 6.00 -12.81 -14.72
CA LEU A 206 7.00 -11.80 -15.09
C LEU A 206 8.00 -12.25 -16.17
N ASN A 207 8.06 -13.55 -16.47
CA ASN A 207 8.88 -14.09 -17.54
C ASN A 207 7.94 -14.61 -18.62
N GLY A 208 7.60 -13.73 -19.58
CA GLY A 208 6.79 -14.08 -20.73
C GLY A 208 7.19 -15.44 -21.28
N VAL A 209 6.27 -16.40 -21.20
CA VAL A 209 6.32 -17.74 -21.80
C VAL A 209 7.57 -18.56 -21.42
N LEU A 210 7.45 -19.35 -20.35
CA LEU A 210 8.07 -20.67 -20.15
C LEU A 210 9.42 -20.92 -20.85
N SER A 211 10.49 -20.30 -20.34
CA SER A 211 11.83 -20.89 -20.47
C SER A 211 11.85 -22.27 -19.78
N SER A 212 12.78 -23.17 -20.12
CA SER A 212 12.74 -24.58 -19.66
C SER A 212 12.68 -24.78 -18.13
N SER A 213 13.14 -23.79 -17.35
CA SER A 213 12.99 -23.75 -15.88
C SER A 213 11.55 -23.47 -15.40
N GLY A 214 10.71 -22.84 -16.22
CA GLY A 214 9.31 -22.54 -15.90
C GLY A 214 8.43 -23.79 -15.83
N LYS A 215 8.78 -24.88 -16.52
CA LYS A 215 8.02 -26.15 -16.46
C LYS A 215 8.05 -26.78 -15.07
N ASN A 216 9.20 -26.74 -14.40
CA ASN A 216 9.33 -27.23 -13.03
C ASN A 216 8.59 -26.32 -12.04
N LEU A 217 8.59 -25.02 -12.30
CA LEU A 217 7.92 -24.05 -11.43
C LEU A 217 6.39 -24.12 -11.55
N ILE A 218 5.85 -24.29 -12.76
CA ILE A 218 4.43 -24.57 -12.98
C ILE A 218 4.07 -25.93 -12.36
N LYS A 219 4.91 -26.95 -12.52
CA LYS A 219 4.70 -28.24 -11.86
C LYS A 219 4.64 -28.06 -10.34
N ASN A 220 5.54 -27.29 -9.73
CA ASN A 220 5.50 -27.02 -8.29
C ASN A 220 4.27 -26.21 -7.87
N LEU A 221 3.86 -25.21 -8.67
CA LEU A 221 2.66 -24.42 -8.41
C LEU A 221 1.41 -25.31 -8.47
N VAL A 222 1.27 -26.12 -9.53
CA VAL A 222 0.19 -27.10 -9.70
C VAL A 222 0.20 -28.13 -8.58
N MET A 223 1.37 -28.64 -8.17
CA MET A 223 1.48 -29.58 -7.05
C MET A 223 1.08 -28.91 -5.72
N CYS A 224 1.49 -27.66 -5.49
CA CYS A 224 1.01 -26.91 -4.33
C CYS A 224 -0.52 -26.75 -4.40
N PHE A 225 -1.09 -26.37 -5.55
CA PHE A 225 -2.54 -26.26 -5.75
C PHE A 225 -3.26 -27.60 -5.46
N VAL A 226 -2.73 -28.72 -5.92
CA VAL A 226 -3.29 -30.07 -5.67
C VAL A 226 -3.18 -30.47 -4.20
N GLU A 227 -2.14 -30.04 -3.48
CA GLU A 227 -2.00 -30.26 -2.02
C GLU A 227 -2.99 -29.42 -1.17
N PHE A 228 -3.67 -28.42 -1.76
CA PHE A 228 -4.58 -27.51 -1.04
C PHE A 228 -6.07 -27.69 -1.39
N VAL A 229 -6.42 -28.54 -2.36
CA VAL A 229 -7.80 -28.96 -2.69
C VAL A 229 -8.09 -30.29 -2.00
#